data_AF-A0A356APW2-F1
#
_entry.id   AF-A0A356APW2-F1
#
_cell.length_a   1.000
_cell.length_b   1.000
_cell.length_c   1.000
_cell.angle_alpha   90.00
_cell.angle_beta   90.00
_cell.angle_gamma   90.00
#
_symmetry.space_group_name_H-M   'P 1'
#
loop_
_entity.id
_entity.type
_entity.pdbx_description
1 polymer ?
#
loop_
_entity_poly.entity_id
_entity_poly.type
_entity_poly.pdbx_seq_one_letter_code
_entity_poly.pdbx_strand_id
1 'polypeptide(L)' 'EVWGFDYYGDSRTVDVHVKRLREKLEGVSDKWALKTVWGVGYKFEVKE' A
#
# COMPACT_ATOMS: atom_id res chain seq x y z
N GLU A 1 11.13 -9.05 4.33
CA GLU A 1 10.32 -8.20 5.23
C GLU A 1 10.56 -6.73 4.91
N VAL A 2 9.53 -5.89 5.02
CA VAL A 2 9.63 -4.45 4.67
C VAL A 2 10.03 -3.59 5.87
N TRP A 3 9.64 -3.96 7.10
CA TRP A 3 10.00 -3.23 8.33
C TRP A 3 10.75 -4.08 9.38
N GLY A 4 10.71 -5.41 9.27
CA GLY A 4 11.33 -6.32 10.24
C GLY A 4 10.55 -6.45 11.55
N PHE A 5 10.67 -7.58 12.24
CA PHE A 5 9.98 -7.86 13.51
C PHE A 5 10.33 -6.88 14.64
N ASP A 6 11.49 -6.19 14.55
CA ASP A 6 11.97 -5.25 15.56
C ASP A 6 11.37 -3.84 15.43
N TYR A 7 10.48 -3.63 14.45
CA TYR A 7 9.80 -2.36 14.26
C TYR A 7 8.72 -2.16 15.32
N TYR A 8 9.08 -1.45 16.39
CA TYR A 8 8.20 -1.01 17.48
C TYR A 8 7.14 0.05 17.08
N GLY A 9 6.85 0.18 15.78
CA GLY A 9 5.95 1.18 15.24
C GLY A 9 4.55 0.64 15.01
N ASP A 10 3.57 1.48 15.33
CA ASP A 10 2.15 1.21 15.18
C ASP A 10 1.78 0.96 13.70
N SER A 11 0.83 0.05 13.49
CA SER A 11 0.15 -0.25 12.21
C SER A 11 -0.17 1.00 11.36
N ARG A 12 -0.38 2.17 12.00
CA ARG A 12 -0.58 3.48 11.39
C ARG A 12 0.53 3.94 10.43
N THR A 13 1.77 3.46 10.57
CA THR A 13 2.86 3.84 9.65
C THR A 13 2.64 3.27 8.25
N VAL A 14 2.06 2.07 8.14
CA VAL A 14 1.76 1.42 6.86
C VAL A 14 0.79 2.28 6.05
N ASP A 15 -0.27 2.78 6.67
CA ASP A 15 -1.29 3.59 6.00
C ASP A 15 -0.70 4.88 5.41
N VAL A 16 0.20 5.55 6.15
CA VAL A 16 0.88 6.76 5.66
C VAL A 16 1.74 6.45 4.45
N HIS A 17 2.49 5.35 4.48
CA HIS A 17 3.32 4.95 3.34
C HIS A 17 2.48 4.51 2.14
N VAL A 18 1.40 3.77 2.35
CA VAL A 18 0.49 3.37 1.28
C VAL A 18 -0.21 4.57 0.66
N LYS A 19 -0.61 5.57 1.45
CA LYS A 19 -1.17 6.82 0.94
C LYS A 19 -0.18 7.57 0.05
N ARG A 20 1.06 7.79 0.54
CA ARG A 20 2.13 8.45 -0.24
C ARG A 20 2.47 7.68 -1.50
N LEU A 21 2.42 6.34 -1.45
CA LEU A 21 2.66 5.50 -2.61
C LEU A 21 1.54 5.68 -3.65
N ARG A 22 0.27 5.70 -3.24
CA ARG A 22 -0.86 5.97 -4.14
C ARG A 22 -0.74 7.33 -4.82
N GLU A 23 -0.42 8.39 -4.07
CA GLU A 23 -0.24 9.74 -4.63
C GLU A 23 0.86 9.76 -5.71
N LYS A 24 1.95 9.02 -5.52
CA LYS A 24 3.03 8.93 -6.52
C LYS A 24 2.69 8.08 -7.73
N LEU A 25 1.79 7.11 -7.56
CA LEU A 25 1.40 6.16 -8.59
C LEU A 25 0.15 6.61 -9.37
N GLU A 26 -0.53 7.64 -8.88
CA GLU A 26 -1.68 8.25 -9.55
C GLU A 26 -1.28 8.75 -10.95
N GLY A 27 -2.01 8.30 -11.98
CA GLY A 27 -1.73 8.66 -13.38
C GLY A 27 -0.53 7.97 -14.02
N VAL A 28 0.21 7.11 -13.30
CA VAL A 28 1.37 6.39 -13.86
C VAL A 28 0.94 5.24 -14.77
N SER A 29 -0.14 4.53 -14.42
CA SER A 29 -0.65 3.45 -15.24
C SER A 29 -2.11 3.14 -14.95
N ASP A 30 -2.90 2.94 -16.00
CA ASP A 30 -4.27 2.45 -15.87
C ASP A 30 -4.35 0.91 -15.76
N LYS A 31 -3.22 0.23 -16.01
CA LYS A 31 -3.10 -1.24 -16.07
C LYS A 31 -2.99 -1.89 -14.71
N TRP A 32 -2.76 -1.13 -13.63
CA TRP A 32 -2.69 -1.69 -12.30
C TRP A 32 -3.16 -0.68 -11.26
N ALA A 33 -3.58 -1.17 -10.09
CA ALA A 33 -4.08 -0.35 -9.01
C ALA A 33 -3.76 -0.98 -7.65
N LEU A 34 -3.61 -0.13 -6.63
CA LEU A 34 -3.33 -0.53 -5.26
C LEU A 34 -4.61 -0.42 -4.42
N LYS A 35 -5.29 -1.55 -4.17
CA LYS A 35 -6.60 -1.63 -3.50
C LYS A 35 -6.47 -1.82 -1.99
N THR A 36 -7.45 -1.30 -1.24
CA THR A 36 -7.64 -1.58 0.18
C THR A 36 -8.57 -2.78 0.33
N VAL A 37 -8.16 -3.77 1.11
CA VAL A 37 -8.97 -4.91 1.53
C VAL A 37 -9.32 -4.69 3.00
N TRP A 38 -10.57 -4.32 3.27
CA TRP A 38 -11.04 -3.99 4.61
C TRP A 38 -10.87 -5.17 5.58
N GLY A 39 -10.32 -4.88 6.76
CA GLY A 39 -10.04 -5.89 7.78
C GLY A 39 -8.83 -6.79 7.51
N VAL A 40 -8.13 -6.58 6.39
CA VAL A 40 -6.96 -7.41 5.99
C VAL A 40 -5.72 -6.56 5.70
N GLY A 41 -5.85 -5.50 4.87
CA GLY A 41 -4.71 -4.65 4.50
C GLY A 41 -4.80 -4.12 3.07
N TYR A 42 -3.70 -4.21 2.31
CA TYR A 42 -3.58 -3.63 0.97
C TYR A 42 -3.11 -4.67 -0.05
N LYS A 43 -3.59 -4.56 -1.30
CA LYS A 43 -3.27 -5.47 -2.40
C LYS A 43 -2.93 -4.69 -3.67
N PHE A 44 -1.90 -5.13 -4.37
CA PHE A 44 -1.60 -4.69 -5.73
C PHE A 44 -2.35 -5.59 -6.74
N GLU A 45 -3.08 -5.00 -7.68
CA GLU A 45 -3.88 -5.71 -8.67
C GLU A 45 -3.61 -5.18 -10.07
N VAL A 46 -3.38 -6.09 -11.02
CA VAL A 46 -3.20 -5.78 -12.44
C VAL A 46 -4.56 -5.95 -13.12
N LYS A 47 -4.98 -4.94 -13.90
CA LYS A 47 -6.13 -5.04 -14.80
C LYS A 47 -5.64 -5.70 -16.08
N GLU A 48 -6.22 -6.84 -16.44
CA GLU A 48 -6.07 -7.43 -17.78
C GLU A 48 -6.58 -6.50 -18.88
#